data_AF-M5UGJ9-F1
#
_entry.id   AF-M5UGJ9-F1
#
_cell.length_a   1.000
_cell.length_b   1.000
_cell.length_c   1.000
_cell.angle_alpha   90.00
_cell.angle_beta   90.00
_cell.angle_gamma   90.00
#
_symmetry.space_group_name_H-M   'P 1'
#
loop_
_entity.id
_entity.type
_entity.pdbx_description
1 polymer ?
#
loop_
_entity_poly.entity_id
_entity_poly.type
_entity_poly.pdbx_seq_one_letter_code
_entity_poly.pdbx_strand_id
1 'polypeptide(L)'
;MNGSKNFRDRLSVTEKVAYGFGDMASNLYWKLQEYFLLFFYTDVFGNSPKATGTMVLITRIWDAVNDPFIGYLSDRTRTSWGRFRPYLLWMSVPLAITGTLVFYVPDLGPTGKLVYAYATYTLMMLAYSAINIPYGALMGVISEDSLERTSVATYRFVFAFLGGVIVQYFTLRLVEFFGSLGSSAVGNEHAEIDQASGFFWTVALFSAIATLMFLITFAVTRERVDQDQEQDSSFEADWYFLRTSWKLHQLALVGVASVALMATALDADAMIWIAGIYVALSIVSFAVSTATKTFCVHSGSKSVLRDDVDHLLRNRPWIVLCVFGLFHLAGSALRGGTLIFYFKYFVGDDGPIAAFLTAGTISGVFGMLFTRKLTGLLGKKRLMIFIKLFTTACLLAFFFLRPDQVALMFAIQIANGLIGGPLSAVLWAMYADVADYSQWKHGRRTTGLVFAAASFSQKLGAAVGVAMTGFLLAGILYVPPVDGVDQQQAEFTVQGLRWMFSLIPLVFSVVAVGVLALYPIDESLLKKIEQDLHGRKVD
;
A
#
# COMPACT_ATOMS: atom_id res chain seq x y z
N MET A 1 -28.65 -39.80 -20.14
CA MET A 1 -28.26 -40.59 -18.96
C MET A 1 -27.36 -39.72 -18.09
N ASN A 2 -27.86 -39.40 -16.89
CA ASN A 2 -27.19 -38.59 -15.88
C ASN A 2 -25.87 -39.24 -15.43
N GLY A 3 -24.75 -38.63 -15.79
CA GLY A 3 -23.45 -38.86 -15.15
C GLY A 3 -23.21 -37.73 -14.14
N SER A 4 -22.98 -38.09 -12.88
CA SER A 4 -22.92 -37.16 -11.76
C SER A 4 -21.89 -36.04 -11.94
N LYS A 5 -22.35 -34.78 -11.88
CA LYS A 5 -21.49 -33.64 -11.55
C LYS A 5 -21.08 -33.78 -10.09
N ASN A 6 -20.01 -34.53 -9.82
CA ASN A 6 -19.48 -34.70 -8.47
C ASN A 6 -18.92 -33.36 -7.93
N PHE A 7 -19.18 -33.12 -6.65
CA PHE A 7 -18.77 -32.03 -5.74
C PHE A 7 -17.26 -31.66 -5.66
N ARG A 8 -16.51 -31.65 -6.77
CA ARG A 8 -15.11 -31.16 -6.85
C ARG A 8 -15.14 -29.66 -7.22
N ASP A 9 -14.65 -28.67 -6.48
CA ASP A 9 -13.75 -28.60 -5.32
C ASP A 9 -14.13 -27.38 -4.47
N ARG A 10 -14.89 -27.56 -3.39
CA ARG A 10 -15.00 -26.49 -2.37
C ARG A 10 -13.67 -26.36 -1.65
N LEU A 11 -13.14 -25.15 -1.54
CA LEU A 11 -11.89 -24.91 -0.84
C LEU A 11 -12.09 -25.23 0.66
N SER A 12 -11.19 -26.04 1.20
CA SER A 12 -11.22 -26.37 2.62
C SER A 12 -11.01 -25.11 3.47
N VAL A 13 -11.58 -25.07 4.67
CA VAL A 13 -11.34 -23.96 5.62
C VAL A 13 -9.84 -23.84 5.91
N THR A 14 -9.12 -24.97 6.01
CA THR A 14 -7.66 -25.00 6.20
C THR A 14 -6.92 -24.27 5.08
N GLU A 15 -7.32 -24.47 3.83
CA GLU A 15 -6.71 -23.81 2.68
C GLU A 15 -7.03 -22.31 2.64
N LYS A 16 -8.26 -21.92 3.01
CA LYS A 16 -8.66 -20.50 3.14
C LYS A 16 -7.87 -19.78 4.24
N VAL A 17 -7.68 -20.44 5.38
CA VAL A 17 -6.88 -19.94 6.50
C VAL A 17 -5.41 -19.85 6.11
N ALA A 18 -4.86 -20.89 5.48
CA ALA A 18 -3.48 -20.87 5.01
C ALA A 18 -3.25 -19.78 3.97
N TYR A 19 -4.20 -19.56 3.04
CA TYR A 19 -4.12 -18.43 2.14
C TYR A 19 -4.13 -17.10 2.91
N GLY A 20 -4.98 -16.95 3.93
CA GLY A 20 -4.99 -15.78 4.81
C GLY A 20 -3.67 -15.52 5.54
N PHE A 21 -2.94 -16.58 5.94
CA PHE A 21 -1.62 -16.44 6.55
C PHE A 21 -0.60 -15.72 5.65
N GLY A 22 -0.69 -15.87 4.33
CA GLY A 22 0.15 -15.12 3.41
C GLY A 22 -0.05 -13.60 3.52
N ASP A 23 -1.30 -13.13 3.57
CA ASP A 23 -1.58 -11.69 3.69
C ASP A 23 -1.22 -11.16 5.08
N MET A 24 -1.45 -11.96 6.13
CA MET A 24 -1.02 -11.61 7.47
C MET A 24 0.50 -11.44 7.55
N ALA A 25 1.28 -12.35 6.94
CA ALA A 25 2.73 -12.26 6.86
C ALA A 25 3.18 -10.98 6.13
N SER A 26 2.53 -10.65 5.02
CA SER A 26 2.79 -9.39 4.29
C SER A 26 2.43 -8.15 5.10
N ASN A 27 1.39 -8.21 5.93
CA ASN A 27 1.00 -7.10 6.80
C ASN A 27 1.96 -6.90 7.97
N LEU A 28 2.70 -7.94 8.40
CA LEU A 28 3.78 -7.77 9.39
C LEU A 28 4.82 -6.76 8.89
N TYR A 29 5.20 -6.81 7.61
CA TYR A 29 6.12 -5.83 7.01
C TYR A 29 5.45 -4.51 6.66
N TRP A 30 4.28 -4.56 6.03
CA TRP A 30 3.61 -3.34 5.55
C TRP A 30 3.32 -2.36 6.68
N LYS A 31 2.87 -2.86 7.83
CA LYS A 31 2.51 -2.03 8.98
C LYS A 31 3.74 -1.51 9.72
N LEU A 32 4.84 -2.26 9.76
CA LEU A 32 6.12 -1.74 10.23
C LEU A 32 6.57 -0.53 9.39
N GLN A 33 6.43 -0.64 8.07
CA GLN A 33 6.80 0.42 7.14
C GLN A 33 5.90 1.66 7.27
N GLU A 34 4.60 1.44 7.45
CA GLU A 34 3.60 2.51 7.54
C GLU A 34 3.74 3.36 8.82
N TYR A 35 4.02 2.73 9.97
CA TYR A 35 3.98 3.41 11.27
C TYR A 35 5.36 3.67 11.90
N PHE A 36 6.35 2.78 11.67
CA PHE A 36 7.59 2.78 12.47
C PHE A 36 8.85 3.13 11.68
N LEU A 37 8.85 2.98 10.36
CA LEU A 37 10.06 3.15 9.53
C LEU A 37 10.64 4.56 9.62
N LEU A 38 9.80 5.58 9.50
CA LEU A 38 10.28 6.96 9.55
C LEU A 38 10.86 7.29 10.92
N PHE A 39 10.13 6.95 11.99
CA PHE A 39 10.58 7.08 13.37
C PHE A 39 11.91 6.36 13.62
N PHE A 40 12.03 5.10 13.19
CA PHE A 40 13.27 4.34 13.32
C PHE A 40 14.44 5.07 12.63
N TYR A 41 14.26 5.51 11.38
CA TYR A 41 15.35 6.14 10.65
C TYR A 41 15.71 7.54 11.17
N THR A 42 14.77 8.28 11.76
CA THR A 42 15.06 9.61 12.33
C THR A 42 15.60 9.52 13.73
N ASP A 43 14.92 8.80 14.62
CA ASP A 43 15.14 8.87 16.05
C ASP A 43 16.12 7.82 16.56
N VAL A 44 16.17 6.65 15.90
CA VAL A 44 17.04 5.53 16.31
C VAL A 44 18.29 5.45 15.44
N PHE A 45 18.12 5.53 14.12
CA PHE A 45 19.22 5.40 13.17
C PHE A 45 20.02 6.70 13.02
N GLY A 46 19.37 7.85 13.24
CA GLY A 46 19.98 9.19 13.23
C GLY A 46 20.04 9.87 11.85
N ASN A 47 19.21 9.48 10.88
CA ASN A 47 19.12 10.16 9.59
C ASN A 47 18.22 11.41 9.68
N SER A 48 18.54 12.44 8.90
CA SER A 48 17.62 13.59 8.80
C SER A 48 16.25 13.18 8.22
N PRO A 49 15.14 13.78 8.68
CA PRO A 49 13.81 13.48 8.15
C PRO A 49 13.68 13.67 6.64
N LYS A 50 14.30 14.73 6.09
CA LYS A 50 14.32 15.01 4.64
C LYS A 50 15.01 13.90 3.86
N ALA A 51 16.15 13.40 4.35
CA ALA A 51 16.89 12.31 3.71
C ALA A 51 16.11 10.99 3.73
N THR A 52 15.50 10.65 4.87
CA THR A 52 14.65 9.46 5.00
C THR A 52 13.40 9.53 4.12
N GLY A 53 12.73 10.69 4.07
CA GLY A 53 11.59 10.90 3.17
C GLY A 53 11.96 10.74 1.70
N THR A 54 13.13 11.27 1.30
CA THR A 54 13.67 11.11 -0.06
C THR A 54 13.97 9.65 -0.38
N MET A 55 14.56 8.92 0.57
CA MET A 55 14.86 7.49 0.42
C MET A 55 13.58 6.69 0.19
N VAL A 56 12.56 6.89 1.03
CA VAL A 56 11.26 6.21 0.87
C VAL A 56 10.62 6.54 -0.47
N LEU A 57 10.69 7.80 -0.92
CA LEU A 57 10.12 8.19 -2.22
C LEU A 57 10.81 7.47 -3.39
N ILE A 58 12.14 7.52 -3.46
CA ILE A 58 12.91 6.93 -4.57
C ILE A 58 12.69 5.43 -4.63
N THR A 59 12.80 4.76 -3.49
CA THR A 59 12.68 3.30 -3.37
C THR A 59 11.27 2.81 -3.71
N ARG A 60 10.23 3.59 -3.40
CA ARG A 60 8.84 3.25 -3.76
C ARG A 60 8.51 3.50 -5.23
N ILE A 61 9.07 4.55 -5.83
CA ILE A 61 8.96 4.75 -7.28
C ILE A 61 9.66 3.59 -8.00
N TRP A 62 10.85 3.21 -7.53
CA TRP A 62 11.57 2.05 -8.05
C TRP A 62 10.77 0.75 -7.92
N ASP A 63 10.17 0.48 -6.75
CA ASP A 63 9.30 -0.68 -6.52
C ASP A 63 8.11 -0.69 -7.50
N ALA A 64 7.40 0.43 -7.62
CA ALA A 64 6.24 0.56 -8.52
C ALA A 64 6.58 0.32 -10.00
N VAL A 65 7.83 0.60 -10.41
CA VAL A 65 8.33 0.31 -11.77
C VAL A 65 8.70 -1.16 -11.96
N ASN A 66 9.18 -1.84 -10.91
CA ASN A 66 9.56 -3.26 -10.96
C ASN A 66 8.36 -4.22 -10.83
N ASP A 67 7.26 -3.77 -10.23
CA ASP A 67 6.05 -4.57 -10.05
C ASP A 67 5.56 -5.28 -11.34
N PRO A 68 5.40 -4.59 -12.49
CA PRO A 68 5.00 -5.24 -13.74
C PRO A 68 5.99 -6.31 -14.22
N PHE A 69 7.29 -6.10 -14.00
CA PHE A 69 8.33 -7.06 -14.39
C PHE A 69 8.23 -8.34 -13.57
N ILE A 70 8.01 -8.23 -12.26
CA ILE A 70 7.80 -9.38 -11.37
C ILE A 70 6.51 -10.12 -11.74
N GLY A 71 5.42 -9.40 -11.99
CA GLY A 71 4.15 -9.97 -12.46
C GLY A 71 4.37 -10.83 -13.72
N TYR A 72 5.01 -10.24 -14.73
CA TYR A 72 5.38 -10.93 -15.96
C TYR A 72 6.27 -12.17 -15.73
N LEU A 73 7.30 -12.06 -14.88
CA LEU A 73 8.18 -13.18 -14.57
C LEU A 73 7.39 -14.34 -13.92
N SER A 74 6.51 -14.01 -12.98
CA SER A 74 5.68 -14.99 -12.28
C SER A 74 4.69 -15.70 -13.20
N ASP A 75 4.07 -14.99 -14.14
CA ASP A 75 3.14 -15.57 -15.11
C ASP A 75 3.81 -16.59 -16.03
N ARG A 76 5.10 -16.42 -16.32
CA ARG A 76 5.90 -17.30 -17.19
C ARG A 76 6.67 -18.37 -16.44
N THR A 77 6.69 -18.32 -15.13
CA THR A 77 7.37 -19.35 -14.33
C THR A 77 6.60 -20.65 -14.52
N ARG A 78 7.30 -21.71 -14.94
CA ARG A 78 6.75 -23.05 -15.10
C ARG A 78 7.55 -23.98 -14.21
N THR A 79 6.94 -24.41 -13.11
CA THR A 79 7.54 -25.36 -12.17
C THR A 79 6.56 -26.47 -11.87
N SER A 80 7.06 -27.58 -11.31
CA SER A 80 6.22 -28.67 -10.80
C SER A 80 5.32 -28.28 -9.62
N TRP A 81 5.57 -27.13 -8.98
CA TRP A 81 4.78 -26.62 -7.86
C TRP A 81 3.72 -25.58 -8.26
N GLY A 82 3.67 -25.21 -9.54
CA GLY A 82 2.80 -24.16 -10.08
C GLY A 82 3.59 -22.96 -10.63
N ARG A 83 2.86 -21.90 -11.00
CA ARG A 83 3.40 -20.64 -11.53
C ARG A 83 3.74 -19.66 -10.41
N PHE A 84 2.84 -19.49 -9.44
CA PHE A 84 2.92 -18.44 -8.41
C PHE A 84 3.42 -18.93 -7.06
N ARG A 85 3.05 -20.16 -6.67
CA ARG A 85 3.44 -20.76 -5.39
C ARG A 85 4.95 -20.77 -5.13
N PRO A 86 5.84 -21.10 -6.09
CA PRO A 86 7.28 -21.16 -5.84
C PRO A 86 7.88 -19.88 -5.25
N TYR A 87 7.33 -18.70 -5.59
CA TYR A 87 7.81 -17.42 -5.08
C TYR A 87 7.64 -17.30 -3.56
N LEU A 88 6.59 -17.89 -2.98
CA LEU A 88 6.40 -17.94 -1.52
C LEU A 88 7.53 -18.73 -0.85
N LEU A 89 8.05 -19.75 -1.51
CA LEU A 89 9.17 -20.56 -1.01
C LEU A 89 10.51 -19.85 -1.23
N TRP A 90 10.78 -19.39 -2.45
CA TRP A 90 12.08 -18.83 -2.83
C TRP A 90 12.37 -17.49 -2.17
N MET A 91 11.37 -16.63 -2.06
CA MET A 91 11.58 -15.25 -1.63
C MET A 91 11.28 -15.01 -0.15
N SER A 92 10.65 -15.95 0.57
CA SER A 92 10.35 -15.80 2.00
C SER A 92 11.60 -15.58 2.85
N VAL A 93 12.65 -16.38 2.64
CA VAL A 93 13.94 -16.23 3.35
C VAL A 93 14.68 -14.94 2.94
N PRO A 94 14.84 -14.60 1.65
CA PRO A 94 15.35 -13.29 1.23
C PRO A 94 14.62 -12.11 1.86
N LEU A 95 13.28 -12.15 1.93
CA LEU A 95 12.48 -11.10 2.57
C LEU A 95 12.76 -11.02 4.08
N ALA A 96 12.90 -12.16 4.76
CA ALA A 96 13.23 -12.19 6.19
C ALA A 96 14.61 -11.58 6.49
N ILE A 97 15.61 -11.93 5.68
CA ILE A 97 16.97 -11.40 5.82
C ILE A 97 16.97 -9.89 5.57
N THR A 98 16.48 -9.47 4.39
CA THR A 98 16.48 -8.06 3.99
C THR A 98 15.61 -7.20 4.91
N GLY A 99 14.44 -7.70 5.33
CA GLY A 99 13.56 -7.02 6.26
C GLY A 99 14.19 -6.82 7.64
N THR A 100 14.98 -7.77 8.13
CA THR A 100 15.73 -7.62 9.38
C THR A 100 16.90 -6.64 9.22
N LEU A 101 17.60 -6.67 8.10
CA LEU A 101 18.70 -5.75 7.81
C LEU A 101 18.26 -4.28 7.70
N VAL A 102 17.01 -4.00 7.32
CA VAL A 102 16.47 -2.63 7.32
C VAL A 102 16.52 -1.99 8.71
N PHE A 103 16.34 -2.79 9.77
CA PHE A 103 16.33 -2.33 11.16
C PHE A 103 17.66 -2.59 11.90
N TYR A 104 18.73 -2.91 11.17
CA TYR A 104 20.07 -3.00 11.72
C TYR A 104 20.76 -1.63 11.63
N VAL A 105 21.40 -1.20 12.71
CA VAL A 105 22.17 0.06 12.75
C VAL A 105 23.67 -0.28 12.64
N PRO A 106 24.29 -0.14 11.45
CA PRO A 106 25.72 -0.38 11.32
C PRO A 106 26.52 0.81 11.88
N ASP A 107 27.69 0.50 12.46
CA ASP A 107 28.66 1.51 12.87
C ASP A 107 29.41 2.07 11.66
N LEU A 108 28.75 2.97 10.94
CA LEU A 108 29.27 3.66 9.76
C LEU A 108 29.11 5.17 9.95
N GLY A 109 29.94 5.95 9.25
CA GLY A 109 29.76 7.39 9.16
C GLY A 109 28.43 7.78 8.50
N PRO A 110 28.00 9.07 8.57
CA PRO A 110 26.68 9.52 8.10
C PRO A 110 26.36 9.11 6.66
N THR A 111 27.32 9.26 5.75
CA THR A 111 27.16 8.86 4.34
C THR A 111 27.03 7.35 4.17
N GLY A 112 27.78 6.56 4.94
CA GLY A 112 27.72 5.10 4.90
C GLY A 112 26.38 4.56 5.43
N LYS A 113 25.88 5.15 6.51
CA LYS A 113 24.55 4.91 7.06
C LYS A 113 23.44 5.19 6.04
N LEU A 114 23.53 6.31 5.33
CA LEU A 114 22.58 6.64 4.26
C LEU A 114 22.60 5.59 3.13
N VAL A 115 23.78 5.28 2.58
CA VAL A 115 23.92 4.28 1.50
C VAL A 115 23.39 2.92 1.94
N TYR A 116 23.68 2.51 3.18
CA TYR A 116 23.17 1.27 3.76
C TYR A 116 21.64 1.26 3.79
N ALA A 117 21.01 2.33 4.29
CA ALA A 117 19.57 2.46 4.36
C ALA A 117 18.89 2.37 2.97
N TYR A 118 19.46 3.03 1.96
CA TYR A 118 18.98 2.91 0.58
C TYR A 118 19.08 1.47 0.06
N ALA A 119 20.22 0.81 0.28
CA ALA A 119 20.46 -0.54 -0.22
C ALA A 119 19.52 -1.56 0.43
N THR A 120 19.45 -1.59 1.77
CA THR A 120 18.65 -2.59 2.49
C THR A 120 17.15 -2.39 2.26
N TYR A 121 16.68 -1.14 2.27
CA TYR A 121 15.26 -0.85 2.03
C TYR A 121 14.84 -1.18 0.59
N THR A 122 15.69 -0.88 -0.41
CA THR A 122 15.41 -1.26 -1.80
C THR A 122 15.32 -2.78 -1.96
N LEU A 123 16.29 -3.52 -1.39
CA LEU A 123 16.31 -4.98 -1.46
C LEU A 123 15.10 -5.60 -0.78
N MET A 124 14.70 -5.07 0.39
CA MET A 124 13.49 -5.50 1.08
C MET A 124 12.25 -5.27 0.21
N MET A 125 12.12 -4.12 -0.46
CA MET A 125 10.97 -3.86 -1.35
C MET A 125 10.92 -4.84 -2.53
N LEU A 126 12.05 -5.08 -3.18
CA LEU A 126 12.11 -6.04 -4.28
C LEU A 126 11.70 -7.44 -3.82
N ALA A 127 12.20 -7.90 -2.65
CA ALA A 127 11.80 -9.18 -2.08
C ALA A 127 10.31 -9.21 -1.69
N TYR A 128 9.81 -8.10 -1.13
CA TYR A 128 8.40 -7.96 -0.75
C TYR A 128 7.48 -8.06 -1.95
N SER A 129 7.80 -7.35 -3.04
CA SER A 129 7.02 -7.36 -4.28
C SER A 129 7.11 -8.71 -5.00
N ALA A 130 8.28 -9.36 -4.98
CA ALA A 130 8.49 -10.70 -5.53
C ALA A 130 7.64 -11.79 -4.84
N ILE A 131 7.21 -11.57 -3.60
CA ILE A 131 6.24 -12.44 -2.91
C ILE A 131 4.80 -11.99 -3.18
N ASN A 132 4.52 -10.70 -2.98
CA ASN A 132 3.16 -10.20 -2.87
C ASN A 132 2.42 -10.18 -4.21
N ILE A 133 3.11 -9.93 -5.32
CA ILE A 133 2.48 -9.91 -6.64
C ILE A 133 2.03 -11.32 -7.04
N PRO A 134 2.90 -12.36 -7.00
CA PRO A 134 2.47 -13.74 -7.23
C PRO A 134 1.41 -14.21 -6.22
N TYR A 135 1.53 -13.84 -4.95
CA TYR A 135 0.55 -14.18 -3.92
C TYR A 135 -0.84 -13.61 -4.22
N GLY A 136 -0.92 -12.36 -4.70
CA GLY A 136 -2.17 -11.74 -5.13
C GLY A 136 -2.76 -12.46 -6.35
N ALA A 137 -1.92 -12.80 -7.33
CA ALA A 137 -2.33 -13.54 -8.53
C ALA A 137 -2.80 -14.97 -8.22
N LEU A 138 -2.25 -15.62 -7.19
CA LEU A 138 -2.61 -16.96 -6.73
C LEU A 138 -4.11 -17.09 -6.42
N MET A 139 -4.76 -16.02 -5.96
CA MET A 139 -6.20 -15.98 -5.71
C MET A 139 -7.03 -16.31 -6.96
N GLY A 140 -6.53 -15.93 -8.14
CA GLY A 140 -7.20 -16.15 -9.42
C GLY A 140 -7.13 -17.58 -9.93
N VAL A 141 -6.18 -18.38 -9.44
CA VAL A 141 -5.90 -19.75 -9.91
C VAL A 141 -6.17 -20.84 -8.88
N ILE A 142 -6.57 -20.46 -7.67
CA ILE A 142 -6.90 -21.40 -6.58
C ILE A 142 -8.26 -22.09 -6.79
N SER A 143 -9.20 -21.43 -7.45
CA SER A 143 -10.54 -21.94 -7.78
C SER A 143 -11.16 -21.16 -8.95
N GLU A 144 -11.92 -21.86 -9.80
CA GLU A 144 -12.71 -21.24 -10.88
C GLU A 144 -13.96 -20.53 -10.32
N ASP A 145 -14.49 -21.00 -9.19
CA ASP A 145 -15.71 -20.49 -8.60
C ASP A 145 -15.49 -19.08 -8.00
N SER A 146 -16.33 -18.14 -8.42
CA SER A 146 -16.34 -16.77 -7.93
C SER A 146 -16.71 -16.69 -6.44
N LEU A 147 -17.62 -17.55 -5.96
CA LEU A 147 -18.03 -17.56 -4.56
C LEU A 147 -16.90 -18.03 -3.64
N GLU A 148 -16.16 -19.07 -4.06
CA GLU A 148 -14.99 -19.56 -3.33
C GLU A 148 -13.87 -18.51 -3.31
N ARG A 149 -13.60 -17.82 -4.43
CA ARG A 149 -12.66 -16.70 -4.48
C ARG A 149 -13.09 -15.56 -3.55
N THR A 150 -14.37 -15.18 -3.55
CA THR A 150 -14.91 -14.14 -2.63
C THR A 150 -14.74 -14.55 -1.16
N SER A 151 -14.97 -15.83 -0.85
CA SER A 151 -14.74 -16.39 0.49
C SER A 151 -13.26 -16.29 0.88
N VAL A 152 -12.33 -16.73 0.01
CA VAL A 152 -10.88 -16.60 0.22
C VAL A 152 -10.46 -15.15 0.46
N ALA A 153 -10.98 -14.18 -0.31
CA ALA A 153 -10.72 -12.76 -0.08
C ALA A 153 -11.15 -12.29 1.31
N THR A 154 -12.28 -12.80 1.81
CA THR A 154 -12.78 -12.45 3.15
C THR A 154 -11.81 -12.95 4.22
N TYR A 155 -11.36 -14.20 4.13
CA TYR A 155 -10.32 -14.73 5.02
C TYR A 155 -9.03 -13.90 4.92
N ARG A 156 -8.59 -13.60 3.69
CA ARG A 156 -7.41 -12.75 3.41
C ARG A 156 -7.45 -11.45 4.22
N PHE A 157 -8.54 -10.68 4.11
CA PHE A 157 -8.66 -9.40 4.79
C PHE A 157 -8.73 -9.53 6.32
N VAL A 158 -9.42 -10.54 6.86
CA VAL A 158 -9.46 -10.76 8.31
C VAL A 158 -8.04 -10.99 8.85
N PHE A 159 -7.28 -11.86 8.19
CA PHE A 159 -5.88 -12.13 8.56
C PHE A 159 -4.97 -10.91 8.33
N ALA A 160 -5.20 -10.11 7.29
CA ALA A 160 -4.52 -8.83 7.08
C ALA A 160 -4.66 -7.90 8.29
N PHE A 161 -5.89 -7.73 8.78
CA PHE A 161 -6.18 -6.89 9.95
C PHE A 161 -5.56 -7.47 11.22
N LEU A 162 -5.60 -8.79 11.43
CA LEU A 162 -4.94 -9.44 12.57
C LEU A 162 -3.43 -9.20 12.54
N GLY A 163 -2.78 -9.35 11.39
CA GLY A 163 -1.36 -9.03 11.21
C GLY A 163 -1.07 -7.57 11.56
N GLY A 164 -1.92 -6.64 11.12
CA GLY A 164 -1.77 -5.24 11.47
C GLY A 164 -1.95 -4.92 12.94
N VAL A 165 -2.92 -5.55 13.62
CA VAL A 165 -3.09 -5.41 15.08
C VAL A 165 -1.87 -5.95 15.82
N ILE A 166 -1.29 -7.07 15.37
CA ILE A 166 -0.09 -7.64 15.97
C ILE A 166 1.06 -6.64 15.91
N VAL A 167 1.35 -6.08 14.74
CA VAL A 167 2.41 -5.07 14.60
C VAL A 167 2.11 -3.85 15.46
N GLN A 168 0.91 -3.29 15.37
CA GLN A 168 0.56 -2.06 16.08
C GLN A 168 0.60 -2.21 17.61
N TYR A 169 0.21 -3.37 18.15
CA TYR A 169 0.17 -3.61 19.60
C TYR A 169 1.51 -4.05 20.17
N PHE A 170 2.22 -4.94 19.47
CA PHE A 170 3.37 -5.63 20.02
C PHE A 170 4.70 -4.97 19.62
N THR A 171 4.79 -4.18 18.55
CA THR A 171 6.10 -3.64 18.10
C THR A 171 6.81 -2.87 19.21
N LEU A 172 6.23 -1.79 19.74
CA LEU A 172 6.89 -0.98 20.77
C LEU A 172 7.19 -1.78 22.05
N ARG A 173 6.27 -2.68 22.46
CA ARG A 173 6.50 -3.52 23.64
C ARG A 173 7.61 -4.55 23.45
N LEU A 174 7.73 -5.12 22.26
CA LEU A 174 8.82 -6.03 21.94
C LEU A 174 10.14 -5.26 21.78
N VAL A 175 10.11 -4.04 21.26
CA VAL A 175 11.28 -3.15 21.21
C VAL A 175 11.76 -2.84 22.62
N GLU A 176 10.86 -2.47 23.54
CA GLU A 176 11.19 -2.28 24.97
C GLU A 176 11.74 -3.57 25.60
N PHE A 177 11.08 -4.71 25.37
CA PHE A 177 11.51 -6.00 25.92
C PHE A 177 12.89 -6.41 25.42
N PHE A 178 13.11 -6.46 24.10
CA PHE A 178 14.40 -6.85 23.53
C PHE A 178 15.50 -5.81 23.76
N GLY A 179 15.17 -4.51 23.74
CA GLY A 179 16.11 -3.45 24.06
C GLY A 179 16.58 -3.52 25.51
N SER A 180 15.69 -3.88 26.45
CA SER A 180 16.06 -4.08 27.86
C SER A 180 17.03 -5.25 28.08
N LEU A 181 17.03 -6.26 27.21
CA LEU A 181 17.96 -7.39 27.27
C LEU A 181 19.38 -7.01 26.82
N GLY A 182 19.52 -6.03 25.94
CA GLY A 182 20.81 -5.48 25.49
C GLY A 182 21.33 -4.35 26.38
N SER A 183 20.49 -3.81 27.26
CA SER A 183 20.82 -2.68 28.12
C SER A 183 21.81 -3.12 29.21
N SER A 184 23.05 -2.63 29.14
CA SER A 184 24.02 -2.79 30.21
C SER A 184 23.83 -1.65 31.22
N ALA A 185 23.58 -1.97 32.49
CA ALA A 185 23.44 -0.96 33.54
C ALA A 185 24.78 -0.21 33.71
N VAL A 186 24.85 1.04 33.25
CA VAL A 186 25.95 1.95 33.54
C VAL A 186 25.54 2.81 34.74
N GLY A 187 25.82 2.34 35.96
CA GLY A 187 25.65 3.13 37.18
C GLY A 187 24.20 3.23 37.72
N ASN A 188 23.97 4.23 38.57
CA ASN A 188 22.71 4.47 39.33
C ASN A 188 21.65 5.29 38.56
N GLU A 189 21.80 5.46 37.26
CA GLU A 189 20.80 6.11 36.40
C GLU A 189 20.06 5.04 35.59
N HIS A 190 18.80 5.34 35.22
CA HIS A 190 17.91 4.38 34.55
C HIS A 190 18.61 3.76 33.34
N ALA A 191 18.63 2.43 33.25
CA ALA A 191 19.24 1.72 32.13
C ALA A 191 18.61 2.22 30.83
N GLU A 192 19.41 2.89 30.00
CA GLU A 192 18.97 3.41 28.72
C GLU A 192 18.65 2.23 27.81
N ILE A 193 17.39 2.15 27.38
CA ILE A 193 16.90 1.04 26.55
C ILE A 193 17.54 1.17 25.17
N ASP A 194 18.32 0.17 24.76
CA ASP A 194 18.87 0.10 23.41
C ASP A 194 17.74 -0.15 22.39
N GLN A 195 17.17 0.93 21.87
CA GLN A 195 16.09 0.88 20.90
C GLN A 195 16.55 0.25 19.57
N ALA A 196 17.82 0.38 19.20
CA ALA A 196 18.34 -0.16 17.94
C ALA A 196 18.30 -1.69 17.95
N SER A 197 18.83 -2.34 18.99
CA SER A 197 18.72 -3.79 19.13
C SER A 197 17.28 -4.25 19.37
N GLY A 198 16.48 -3.45 20.07
CA GLY A 198 15.05 -3.69 20.27
C GLY A 198 14.27 -3.82 18.94
N PHE A 199 14.46 -2.88 18.02
CA PHE A 199 13.85 -2.93 16.68
C PHE A 199 14.39 -4.11 15.86
N PHE A 200 15.71 -4.32 15.87
CA PHE A 200 16.33 -5.42 15.14
C PHE A 200 15.74 -6.79 15.51
N TRP A 201 15.69 -7.13 16.81
CA TRP A 201 15.18 -8.42 17.27
C TRP A 201 13.67 -8.56 17.13
N THR A 202 12.92 -7.47 17.31
CA THR A 202 11.47 -7.46 17.06
C THR A 202 11.17 -7.81 15.60
N VAL A 203 11.89 -7.20 14.66
CA VAL A 203 11.69 -7.44 13.23
C VAL A 203 12.23 -8.80 12.81
N ALA A 204 13.31 -9.29 13.42
CA ALA A 204 13.80 -10.65 13.22
C ALA A 204 12.74 -11.68 13.63
N LEU A 205 12.09 -11.49 14.79
CA LEU A 205 10.99 -12.34 15.26
C LEU A 205 9.81 -12.31 14.29
N PHE A 206 9.34 -11.12 13.89
CA PHE A 206 8.27 -11.00 12.90
C PHE A 206 8.64 -11.61 11.56
N SER A 207 9.91 -11.50 11.15
CA SER A 207 10.42 -12.10 9.91
C SER A 207 10.44 -13.62 9.95
N ALA A 208 10.81 -14.22 11.09
CA ALA A 208 10.75 -15.65 11.28
C ALA A 208 9.30 -16.18 11.23
N ILE A 209 8.39 -15.47 11.90
CA ILE A 209 6.94 -15.79 11.89
C ILE A 209 6.38 -15.64 10.47
N ALA A 210 6.67 -14.54 9.77
CA ALA A 210 6.24 -14.31 8.40
C ALA A 210 6.74 -15.40 7.44
N THR A 211 8.01 -15.82 7.59
CA THR A 211 8.59 -16.91 6.80
C THR A 211 7.81 -18.20 7.00
N LEU A 212 7.57 -18.59 8.26
CA LEU A 212 6.79 -19.80 8.57
C LEU A 212 5.38 -19.72 7.95
N MET A 213 4.74 -18.56 8.02
CA MET A 213 3.41 -18.33 7.45
C MET A 213 3.39 -18.40 5.92
N PHE A 214 4.40 -17.86 5.23
CA PHE A 214 4.54 -18.02 3.78
C PHE A 214 4.81 -19.48 3.39
N LEU A 215 5.62 -20.21 4.16
CA LEU A 215 5.87 -21.64 3.94
C LEU A 215 4.62 -22.50 4.16
N ILE A 216 3.82 -22.19 5.19
CA ILE A 216 2.51 -22.83 5.40
C ILE A 216 1.58 -22.54 4.22
N THR A 217 1.54 -21.29 3.77
CA THR A 217 0.73 -20.88 2.61
C THR A 217 1.16 -21.68 1.37
N PHE A 218 2.47 -21.79 1.10
CA PHE A 218 3.02 -22.58 0.01
C PHE A 218 2.62 -24.06 0.12
N ALA A 219 2.81 -24.68 1.29
CA ALA A 219 2.60 -26.10 1.48
C ALA A 219 1.12 -26.52 1.35
N VAL A 220 0.19 -25.67 1.82
CA VAL A 220 -1.23 -26.00 1.91
C VAL A 220 -2.01 -25.59 0.66
N THR A 221 -1.72 -24.42 0.07
CA THR A 221 -2.45 -23.93 -1.11
C THR A 221 -2.09 -24.75 -2.35
N ARG A 222 -3.03 -24.88 -3.30
CA ARG A 222 -2.76 -25.55 -4.59
C ARG A 222 -3.31 -24.72 -5.74
N GLU A 223 -2.53 -24.65 -6.81
CA GLU A 223 -2.99 -24.10 -8.09
C GLU A 223 -3.82 -25.18 -8.80
N ARG A 224 -5.05 -24.85 -9.18
CA ARG A 224 -6.01 -25.78 -9.80
C ARG A 224 -6.42 -25.37 -11.20
N VAL A 225 -6.38 -24.07 -11.47
CA VAL A 225 -6.84 -23.50 -12.73
C VAL A 225 -5.61 -23.15 -13.57
N ASP A 226 -5.46 -23.82 -14.70
CA ASP A 226 -4.47 -23.42 -15.69
C ASP A 226 -5.07 -22.28 -16.52
N GLN A 227 -4.63 -21.05 -16.25
CA GLN A 227 -4.98 -19.92 -17.09
C GLN A 227 -4.09 -19.95 -18.34
N ASP A 228 -4.48 -20.79 -19.30
CA ASP A 228 -4.08 -20.61 -20.68
C ASP A 228 -5.01 -19.55 -21.28
N GLN A 229 -4.68 -18.28 -21.03
CA GLN A 229 -5.25 -17.23 -21.85
C GLN A 229 -4.55 -17.26 -23.21
N GLU A 230 -5.32 -17.46 -24.28
CA GLU A 230 -4.94 -17.08 -25.63
C GLU A 230 -4.53 -15.59 -25.60
N GLN A 231 -3.24 -15.33 -25.45
CA GLN A 231 -2.69 -13.99 -25.57
C GLN A 231 -2.58 -13.66 -27.07
N ASP A 232 -3.53 -12.87 -27.57
CA ASP A 232 -3.52 -12.34 -28.94
C ASP A 232 -2.31 -11.44 -29.24
N SER A 233 -1.57 -10.95 -28.22
CA SER A 233 -0.37 -10.12 -28.37
C SER A 233 0.93 -10.87 -28.10
N SER A 234 1.93 -10.69 -28.97
CA SER A 234 3.29 -11.18 -28.70
C SER A 234 4.02 -10.24 -27.73
N PHE A 235 4.85 -10.80 -26.85
CA PHE A 235 5.67 -10.01 -25.92
C PHE A 235 6.53 -8.96 -26.62
N GLU A 236 7.06 -9.29 -27.80
CA GLU A 236 7.84 -8.34 -28.59
C GLU A 236 7.01 -7.12 -29.00
N ALA A 237 5.73 -7.30 -29.34
CA ALA A 237 4.82 -6.22 -29.69
C ALA A 237 4.48 -5.34 -28.47
N ASP A 238 4.22 -5.95 -27.32
CA ASP A 238 3.91 -5.22 -26.08
C ASP A 238 5.14 -4.49 -25.51
N TRP A 239 6.31 -5.14 -25.49
CA TRP A 239 7.57 -4.53 -25.10
C TRP A 239 7.99 -3.40 -26.05
N TYR A 240 7.78 -3.61 -27.36
CA TYR A 240 7.98 -2.56 -28.36
C TYR A 240 7.07 -1.35 -28.07
N PHE A 241 5.79 -1.57 -27.77
CA PHE A 241 4.88 -0.49 -27.42
C PHE A 241 5.35 0.26 -26.16
N LEU A 242 5.67 -0.48 -25.09
CA LEU A 242 6.15 0.10 -23.83
C LEU A 242 7.38 0.98 -24.03
N ARG A 243 8.37 0.54 -24.84
CA ARG A 243 9.62 1.28 -25.06
C ARG A 243 9.52 2.44 -26.07
N THR A 244 8.49 2.47 -26.92
CA THR A 244 8.40 3.45 -28.02
C THR A 244 7.26 4.45 -27.88
N SER A 245 6.28 4.16 -27.03
CA SER A 245 5.09 5.00 -26.87
C SER A 245 5.42 6.30 -26.13
N TRP A 246 5.66 7.36 -26.90
CA TRP A 246 5.85 8.71 -26.37
C TRP A 246 4.72 9.15 -25.43
N LYS A 247 3.46 8.87 -25.81
CA LYS A 247 2.29 9.24 -25.00
C LYS A 247 2.29 8.55 -23.64
N LEU A 248 2.62 7.25 -23.61
CA LEU A 248 2.66 6.48 -22.37
C LEU A 248 3.78 6.99 -21.46
N HIS A 249 4.98 7.21 -22.00
CA HIS A 249 6.10 7.75 -21.24
C HIS A 249 5.76 9.11 -20.63
N GLN A 250 5.17 10.03 -21.41
CA GLN A 250 4.79 11.35 -20.90
C GLN A 250 3.74 11.27 -19.80
N LEU A 251 2.74 10.39 -19.95
CA LEU A 251 1.74 10.17 -18.91
C LEU A 251 2.35 9.60 -17.63
N ALA A 252 3.26 8.63 -17.75
CA ALA A 252 3.98 8.06 -16.61
C ALA A 252 4.87 9.11 -15.92
N LEU A 253 5.63 9.90 -16.70
CA LEU A 253 6.51 10.95 -16.17
C LEU A 253 5.73 12.05 -15.47
N VAL A 254 4.62 12.53 -16.03
CA VAL A 254 3.76 13.52 -15.39
C VAL A 254 3.15 12.95 -14.10
N GLY A 255 2.70 11.69 -14.12
CA GLY A 255 2.18 11.00 -12.94
C GLY A 255 3.21 10.89 -11.82
N VAL A 256 4.40 10.38 -12.13
CA VAL A 256 5.51 10.24 -11.16
C VAL A 256 5.98 11.61 -10.65
N ALA A 257 6.12 12.61 -11.52
CA ALA A 257 6.50 13.96 -11.11
C ALA A 257 5.44 14.60 -10.18
N SER A 258 4.15 14.45 -10.49
CA SER A 258 3.06 14.96 -9.65
C SER A 258 3.05 14.30 -8.26
N VAL A 259 3.23 12.97 -8.23
CA VAL A 259 3.38 12.18 -7.01
C VAL A 259 4.60 12.64 -6.21
N ALA A 260 5.75 12.85 -6.86
CA ALA A 260 6.97 13.30 -6.22
C ALA A 260 6.85 14.73 -5.66
N LEU A 261 6.20 15.65 -6.38
CA LEU A 261 5.92 17.00 -5.89
C LEU A 261 5.05 16.98 -4.64
N MET A 262 4.02 16.13 -4.63
CA MET A 262 3.16 15.92 -3.47
C MET A 262 3.94 15.30 -2.30
N ALA A 263 4.77 14.29 -2.58
CA ALA A 263 5.61 13.60 -1.60
C ALA A 263 6.70 14.48 -0.98
N THR A 264 7.12 15.52 -1.68
CA THR A 264 8.14 16.46 -1.20
C THR A 264 7.54 17.66 -0.49
N ALA A 265 6.22 17.66 -0.26
CA ALA A 265 5.48 18.78 0.35
C ALA A 265 5.77 20.13 -0.33
N LEU A 266 6.05 20.12 -1.64
CA LEU A 266 6.44 21.29 -2.42
C LEU A 266 7.73 21.99 -1.93
N ASP A 267 8.69 21.23 -1.39
CA ASP A 267 10.03 21.70 -1.05
C ASP A 267 10.74 22.27 -2.29
N ALA A 268 11.22 23.52 -2.19
CA ALA A 268 11.75 24.26 -3.33
C ALA A 268 12.96 23.58 -3.99
N ASP A 269 13.88 23.03 -3.20
CA ASP A 269 15.06 22.33 -3.73
C ASP A 269 14.64 21.07 -4.48
N ALA A 270 13.73 20.29 -3.88
CA ALA A 270 13.22 19.08 -4.48
C ALA A 270 12.45 19.36 -5.77
N MET A 271 11.68 20.46 -5.84
CA MET A 271 10.95 20.88 -7.04
C MET A 271 11.88 21.12 -8.23
N ILE A 272 13.03 21.76 -8.00
CA ILE A 272 14.04 22.01 -9.05
C ILE A 272 14.58 20.69 -9.59
N TRP A 273 14.95 19.76 -8.71
CA TRP A 273 15.44 18.44 -9.11
C TRP A 273 14.38 17.61 -9.83
N ILE A 274 13.13 17.59 -9.35
CA ILE A 274 12.03 16.88 -9.99
C ILE A 274 11.77 17.44 -11.39
N ALA A 275 11.75 18.77 -11.54
CA ALA A 275 11.57 19.41 -12.84
C ALA A 275 12.74 19.07 -13.79
N GLY A 276 13.98 19.10 -13.31
CA GLY A 276 15.17 18.73 -14.08
C GLY A 276 15.12 17.28 -14.56
N ILE A 277 14.79 16.32 -13.67
CA ILE A 277 14.65 14.90 -14.01
C ILE A 277 13.50 14.69 -15.00
N TYR A 278 12.36 15.35 -14.79
CA TYR A 278 11.23 15.27 -15.71
C TYR A 278 11.59 15.72 -17.13
N VAL A 279 12.26 16.87 -17.26
CA VAL A 279 12.72 17.39 -18.55
C VAL A 279 13.74 16.45 -19.18
N ALA A 280 14.73 15.98 -18.42
CA ALA A 280 15.76 15.05 -18.93
C ALA A 280 15.14 13.74 -19.44
N LEU A 281 14.29 13.09 -18.65
CA LEU A 281 13.62 11.85 -19.05
C LEU A 281 12.64 12.05 -20.21
N SER A 282 12.02 13.23 -20.31
CA SER A 282 11.18 13.60 -21.45
C SER A 282 12.00 13.74 -22.73
N ILE A 283 13.19 14.35 -22.68
CA ILE A 283 14.08 14.44 -23.85
C ILE A 283 14.54 13.04 -24.27
N VAL A 284 14.94 12.19 -23.32
CA VAL A 284 15.35 10.80 -23.59
C VAL A 284 14.21 10.01 -24.23
N SER A 285 13.01 10.10 -23.67
CA SER A 285 11.82 9.44 -24.21
C SER A 285 11.49 9.89 -25.64
N PHE A 286 11.72 11.17 -25.95
CA PHE A 286 11.47 11.74 -27.28
C PHE A 286 12.48 11.21 -28.28
N ALA A 287 13.76 11.20 -27.88
CA ALA A 287 14.86 10.68 -28.68
C ALA A 287 14.66 9.18 -28.97
N VAL A 288 14.32 8.37 -27.97
CA VAL A 288 14.06 6.92 -28.14
C VAL A 288 12.87 6.67 -29.08
N SER A 289 11.76 7.40 -28.90
CA SER A 289 10.57 7.25 -29.75
C SER A 289 10.86 7.64 -31.20
N THR A 290 11.63 8.70 -31.42
CA THR A 290 11.99 9.18 -32.75
C THR A 290 13.00 8.25 -33.42
N ALA A 291 14.07 7.84 -32.72
CA ALA A 291 15.06 6.91 -33.23
C ALA A 291 14.42 5.57 -33.61
N THR A 292 13.56 5.01 -32.76
CA THR A 292 12.97 3.68 -33.02
C THR A 292 11.98 3.67 -34.18
N LYS A 293 11.29 4.79 -34.45
CA LYS A 293 10.43 4.94 -35.63
C LYS A 293 11.21 4.93 -36.95
N THR A 294 12.48 5.34 -36.92
CA THR A 294 13.34 5.42 -38.11
C THR A 294 13.95 4.06 -38.49
N PHE A 295 14.07 3.11 -37.55
CA PHE A 295 14.88 1.88 -37.72
C PHE A 295 14.11 0.55 -37.91
N CYS A 296 12.79 0.46 -37.74
CA CYS A 296 12.07 -0.82 -37.79
C CYS A 296 10.96 -0.92 -38.84
N VAL A 297 11.07 -1.95 -39.69
CA VAL A 297 10.04 -2.46 -40.60
C VAL A 297 9.17 -3.49 -39.86
N HIS A 298 7.85 -3.36 -40.03
CA HIS A 298 6.73 -4.18 -39.53
C HIS A 298 7.04 -5.55 -38.88
N SER A 299 6.75 -5.69 -37.58
CA SER A 299 6.25 -6.94 -36.99
C SER A 299 4.72 -6.90 -37.07
N GLY A 300 4.10 -7.89 -37.71
CA GLY A 300 2.67 -7.90 -38.05
C GLY A 300 1.68 -8.10 -36.89
N SER A 301 2.16 -8.21 -35.64
CA SER A 301 1.28 -8.35 -34.47
C SER A 301 0.97 -6.99 -33.84
N LYS A 302 -0.32 -6.65 -33.72
CA LYS A 302 -0.78 -5.44 -33.01
C LYS A 302 -0.76 -5.69 -31.51
N SER A 303 -0.17 -4.77 -30.74
CA SER A 303 -0.24 -4.80 -29.28
C SER A 303 -1.68 -4.53 -28.80
N VAL A 304 -2.27 -5.50 -28.10
CA VAL A 304 -3.56 -5.37 -27.42
C VAL A 304 -3.45 -4.40 -26.23
N LEU A 305 -2.27 -4.34 -25.61
CA LEU A 305 -1.97 -3.49 -24.46
C LEU A 305 -2.17 -2.00 -24.76
N ARG A 306 -1.86 -1.56 -25.98
CA ARG A 306 -2.06 -0.17 -26.39
C ARG A 306 -3.52 0.26 -26.30
N ASP A 307 -4.41 -0.55 -26.88
CA ASP A 307 -5.84 -0.25 -26.91
C ASP A 307 -6.44 -0.33 -25.49
N ASP A 308 -5.98 -1.30 -24.69
CA ASP A 308 -6.45 -1.47 -23.31
C ASP A 308 -6.04 -0.32 -22.38
N VAL A 309 -4.81 0.18 -22.51
CA VAL A 309 -4.36 1.38 -21.76
C VAL A 309 -5.12 2.62 -22.20
N ASP A 310 -5.30 2.84 -23.51
CA ASP A 310 -6.07 3.98 -24.03
C ASP A 310 -7.55 3.92 -23.57
N HIS A 311 -8.14 2.72 -23.50
CA HIS A 311 -9.50 2.53 -22.99
C HIS A 311 -9.59 2.80 -21.49
N LEU A 312 -8.62 2.32 -20.69
CA LEU A 312 -8.57 2.55 -19.26
C LEU A 312 -8.49 4.05 -18.93
N LEU A 313 -7.61 4.78 -19.63
CA LEU A 313 -7.39 6.21 -19.43
C LEU A 313 -8.56 7.07 -19.92
N ARG A 314 -9.48 6.53 -20.72
CA ARG A 314 -10.73 7.20 -21.12
C ARG A 314 -11.91 6.83 -20.21
N ASN A 315 -11.75 5.80 -19.37
CA ASN A 315 -12.76 5.33 -18.46
C ASN A 315 -12.88 6.26 -17.25
N ARG A 316 -13.73 7.28 -17.34
CA ARG A 316 -13.96 8.28 -16.29
C ARG A 316 -14.18 7.69 -14.88
N PRO A 317 -15.07 6.69 -14.66
CA PRO A 317 -15.22 6.09 -13.34
C PRO A 317 -13.93 5.48 -12.78
N TRP A 318 -13.08 4.89 -13.65
CA TRP A 318 -11.78 4.37 -13.23
C TRP A 318 -10.84 5.48 -12.75
N ILE A 319 -10.71 6.56 -13.52
CA ILE A 319 -9.85 7.70 -13.17
C ILE A 319 -10.28 8.30 -11.82
N VAL A 320 -11.59 8.45 -11.60
CA VAL A 320 -12.13 8.95 -10.34
C VAL A 320 -11.70 8.07 -9.16
N LEU A 321 -11.80 6.75 -9.28
CA LEU A 321 -11.37 5.84 -8.21
C LEU A 321 -9.85 5.80 -8.03
N CYS A 322 -9.09 5.91 -9.11
CA CYS A 322 -7.63 5.97 -9.08
C CYS A 322 -7.14 7.21 -8.29
N VAL A 323 -7.67 8.40 -8.62
CA VAL A 323 -7.36 9.63 -7.90
C VAL A 323 -7.84 9.55 -6.45
N PHE A 324 -9.04 9.05 -6.21
CA PHE A 324 -9.54 8.83 -4.84
C PHE A 324 -8.61 7.93 -4.03
N GLY A 325 -8.17 6.80 -4.59
CA GLY A 325 -7.29 5.83 -3.94
C GLY A 325 -5.95 6.45 -3.55
N LEU A 326 -5.37 7.25 -4.45
CA LEU A 326 -4.13 7.97 -4.23
C LEU A 326 -4.24 8.98 -3.06
N PHE A 327 -5.23 9.88 -3.09
CA PHE A 327 -5.41 10.88 -2.04
C PHE A 327 -5.80 10.26 -0.70
N HIS A 328 -6.67 9.24 -0.72
CA HIS A 328 -7.05 8.51 0.48
C HIS A 328 -5.82 7.89 1.15
N LEU A 329 -5.00 7.15 0.39
CA LEU A 329 -3.89 6.42 0.99
C LEU A 329 -2.74 7.35 1.37
N ALA A 330 -2.53 8.45 0.63
CA ALA A 330 -1.57 9.49 1.02
C ALA A 330 -1.93 10.14 2.36
N GLY A 331 -3.17 10.57 2.55
CA GLY A 331 -3.61 11.14 3.83
C GLY A 331 -3.54 10.14 4.98
N SER A 332 -3.88 8.87 4.73
CA SER A 332 -3.81 7.80 5.73
C SER A 332 -2.37 7.50 6.15
N ALA A 333 -1.47 7.33 5.18
CA ALA A 333 -0.07 7.03 5.42
C ALA A 333 0.67 8.21 6.09
N LEU A 334 0.34 9.46 5.72
CA LEU A 334 0.87 10.64 6.41
C LEU A 334 0.46 10.65 7.89
N ARG A 335 -0.83 10.44 8.17
CA ARG A 335 -1.32 10.38 9.56
C ARG A 335 -0.68 9.23 10.33
N GLY A 336 -0.49 8.07 9.70
CA GLY A 336 0.20 6.93 10.29
C GLY A 336 1.66 7.22 10.64
N GLY A 337 2.41 7.81 9.70
CA GLY A 337 3.82 8.17 9.90
C GLY A 337 4.04 9.30 10.92
N THR A 338 3.05 10.19 11.11
CA THR A 338 3.14 11.29 12.08
C THR A 338 2.73 10.86 13.50
N LEU A 339 2.02 9.74 13.65
CA LEU A 339 1.34 9.37 14.89
C LEU A 339 2.28 9.23 16.08
N ILE A 340 3.44 8.59 15.89
CA ILE A 340 4.42 8.41 16.97
C ILE A 340 4.94 9.78 17.42
N PHE A 341 5.36 10.64 16.48
CA PHE A 341 5.82 12.00 16.79
C PHE A 341 4.75 12.84 17.50
N TYR A 342 3.48 12.68 17.14
CA TYR A 342 2.37 13.38 17.77
C TYR A 342 2.20 12.99 19.25
N PHE A 343 2.21 11.69 19.58
CA PHE A 343 2.09 11.27 20.98
C PHE A 343 3.35 11.60 21.78
N LYS A 344 4.53 11.40 21.19
CA LYS A 344 5.81 11.64 21.83
C LYS A 344 6.05 13.10 22.17
N TYR A 345 5.88 14.00 21.19
CA TYR A 345 6.29 15.40 21.36
C TYR A 345 5.15 16.38 21.61
N PHE A 346 3.90 16.07 21.22
CA PHE A 346 2.74 16.94 21.50
C PHE A 346 1.95 16.47 22.73
N VAL A 347 1.65 15.17 22.85
CA VAL A 347 0.97 14.64 24.06
C VAL A 347 1.96 14.53 25.22
N GLY A 348 3.21 14.17 24.94
CA GLY A 348 4.25 13.97 25.95
C GLY A 348 4.16 12.62 26.65
N ASP A 349 3.43 11.65 26.07
CA ASP A 349 3.24 10.31 26.61
C ASP A 349 3.19 9.27 25.47
N ASP A 350 4.18 8.37 25.47
CA ASP A 350 4.35 7.30 24.48
C ASP A 350 3.55 6.03 24.82
N GLY A 351 3.16 5.85 26.09
CA GLY A 351 2.50 4.63 26.56
C GLY A 351 1.20 4.29 25.81
N PRO A 352 0.33 5.27 25.50
CA PRO A 352 -0.93 5.03 24.79
C PRO A 352 -0.78 4.71 23.29
N ILE A 353 0.39 4.89 22.66
CA ILE A 353 0.56 4.77 21.19
C ILE A 353 0.07 3.41 20.66
N ALA A 354 0.54 2.32 21.26
CA ALA A 354 0.18 0.97 20.83
C ALA A 354 -1.32 0.68 21.00
N ALA A 355 -1.90 1.13 22.12
CA ALA A 355 -3.33 1.01 22.38
C ALA A 355 -4.16 1.87 21.42
N PHE A 356 -3.69 3.06 21.07
CA PHE A 356 -4.39 4.00 20.19
C PHE A 356 -4.46 3.49 18.74
N LEU A 357 -3.34 2.98 18.22
CA LEU A 357 -3.29 2.34 16.88
C LEU A 357 -4.25 1.16 16.80
N THR A 358 -4.20 0.27 17.80
CA THR A 358 -4.96 -0.98 17.80
C THR A 358 -6.44 -0.75 18.04
N ALA A 359 -6.82 0.21 18.88
CA ALA A 359 -8.20 0.61 19.07
C ALA A 359 -8.86 1.03 17.75
N GLY A 360 -8.15 1.79 16.90
CA GLY A 360 -8.63 2.17 15.57
C GLY A 360 -8.84 0.96 14.66
N THR A 361 -7.84 0.07 14.56
CA THR A 361 -7.90 -1.10 13.68
C THR A 361 -8.96 -2.10 14.11
N ILE A 362 -9.05 -2.41 15.41
CA ILE A 362 -10.08 -3.31 15.96
C ILE A 362 -11.47 -2.74 15.69
N SER A 363 -11.68 -1.44 15.93
CA SER A 363 -12.95 -0.77 15.63
C SER A 363 -13.30 -0.85 14.13
N GLY A 364 -12.30 -0.74 13.25
CA GLY A 364 -12.44 -0.95 11.81
C GLY A 364 -12.94 -2.34 11.43
N VAL A 365 -12.40 -3.39 12.07
CA VAL A 365 -12.86 -4.77 11.86
C VAL A 365 -14.32 -4.93 12.29
N PHE A 366 -14.71 -4.38 13.44
CA PHE A 366 -16.12 -4.37 13.87
C PHE A 366 -17.01 -3.60 12.89
N GLY A 367 -16.54 -2.45 12.39
CA GLY A 367 -17.24 -1.65 11.38
C GLY A 367 -17.49 -2.43 10.09
N MET A 368 -16.50 -3.22 9.66
CA MET A 368 -16.59 -4.05 8.46
C MET A 368 -17.71 -5.10 8.53
N LEU A 369 -18.06 -5.60 9.72
CA LEU A 369 -19.18 -6.55 9.88
C LEU A 369 -20.53 -5.95 9.45
N PHE A 370 -20.68 -4.62 9.56
CA PHE A 370 -21.89 -3.91 9.18
C PHE A 370 -21.92 -3.50 7.69
N THR A 371 -20.89 -3.83 6.91
CA THR A 371 -20.75 -3.41 5.50
C THR A 371 -21.97 -3.76 4.66
N ARG A 372 -22.47 -5.00 4.74
CA ARG A 372 -23.64 -5.44 3.95
C ARG A 372 -24.90 -4.64 4.29
N LYS A 373 -25.14 -4.40 5.59
CA LYS A 373 -26.29 -3.64 6.08
C LYS A 373 -26.19 -2.18 5.65
N LEU A 374 -25.04 -1.53 5.85
CA LEU A 374 -24.82 -0.13 5.49
C LEU A 374 -24.90 0.09 3.97
N THR A 375 -24.34 -0.83 3.18
CA THR A 375 -24.39 -0.75 1.72
C THR A 375 -25.82 -0.91 1.20
N GLY A 376 -26.62 -1.79 1.80
CA GLY A 376 -28.04 -1.95 1.42
C GLY A 376 -28.93 -0.75 1.79
N LEU A 377 -28.54 0.07 2.77
CA LEU A 377 -29.31 1.25 3.20
C LEU A 377 -28.98 2.50 2.39
N LEU A 378 -27.69 2.74 2.11
CA LEU A 378 -27.22 3.99 1.51
C LEU A 378 -26.79 3.82 0.04
N GLY A 379 -26.51 2.60 -0.41
CA GLY A 379 -25.83 2.33 -1.67
C GLY A 379 -24.32 2.63 -1.57
N LYS A 380 -23.51 2.00 -2.44
CA LYS A 380 -22.04 2.07 -2.39
C LYS A 380 -21.49 3.51 -2.45
N LYS A 381 -21.94 4.30 -3.44
CA LYS A 381 -21.46 5.67 -3.68
C LYS A 381 -21.75 6.59 -2.48
N ARG A 382 -22.99 6.61 -1.98
CA ARG A 382 -23.38 7.51 -0.88
C ARG A 382 -22.75 7.06 0.44
N LEU A 383 -22.63 5.76 0.67
CA LEU A 383 -21.91 5.23 1.83
C LEU A 383 -20.45 5.70 1.86
N MET A 384 -19.74 5.61 0.74
CA MET A 384 -18.35 6.06 0.66
C MET A 384 -18.21 7.57 0.91
N ILE A 385 -19.12 8.39 0.37
CA ILE A 385 -19.15 9.84 0.65
C ILE A 385 -19.41 10.10 2.13
N PHE A 386 -20.38 9.41 2.74
CA PHE A 386 -20.70 9.55 4.16
C PHE A 386 -19.50 9.19 5.04
N ILE A 387 -18.86 8.04 4.80
CA ILE A 387 -17.66 7.61 5.55
C ILE A 387 -16.59 8.69 5.47
N LYS A 388 -16.34 9.25 4.29
CA LYS A 388 -15.30 10.26 4.10
C LYS A 388 -15.64 11.61 4.71
N LEU A 389 -16.89 12.04 4.66
CA LEU A 389 -17.32 13.25 5.38
C LEU A 389 -17.17 13.06 6.90
N PHE A 390 -17.50 11.88 7.41
CA PHE A 390 -17.31 11.57 8.82
C PHE A 390 -15.83 11.56 9.22
N THR A 391 -14.96 10.89 8.46
CA THR A 391 -13.50 10.95 8.69
C THR A 391 -12.97 12.38 8.64
N THR A 392 -13.46 13.20 7.70
CA THR A 392 -13.11 14.63 7.60
C THR A 392 -13.51 15.39 8.86
N ALA A 393 -14.71 15.16 9.39
CA ALA A 393 -15.15 15.76 10.65
C ALA A 393 -14.31 15.29 11.85
N CYS A 394 -13.94 14.01 11.92
CA CYS A 394 -13.04 13.50 12.95
C CYS A 394 -11.65 14.14 12.89
N LEU A 395 -11.06 14.27 11.70
CA LEU A 395 -9.76 14.91 11.51
C LEU A 395 -9.79 16.39 11.92
N LEU A 396 -10.88 17.10 11.61
CA LEU A 396 -11.09 18.47 12.04
C LEU A 396 -11.27 18.55 13.57
N ALA A 397 -11.99 17.62 14.18
CA ALA A 397 -12.16 17.55 15.63
C ALA A 397 -10.83 17.34 16.35
N PHE A 398 -9.95 16.48 15.81
CA PHE A 398 -8.59 16.27 16.32
C PHE A 398 -7.78 17.55 16.40
N PHE A 399 -8.00 18.50 15.48
CA PHE A 399 -7.33 19.78 15.55
C PHE A 399 -7.67 20.53 16.82
N PHE A 400 -8.88 20.44 17.39
CA PHE A 400 -9.27 21.21 18.58
C PHE A 400 -8.91 20.55 19.93
N LEU A 401 -8.37 19.33 19.90
CA LEU A 401 -8.05 18.59 21.12
C LEU A 401 -6.80 19.13 21.81
N ARG A 402 -6.87 19.14 23.15
CA ARG A 402 -5.73 19.46 24.02
C ARG A 402 -4.98 18.18 24.41
N PRO A 403 -3.68 18.26 24.74
CA PRO A 403 -2.86 17.09 25.04
C PRO A 403 -3.34 16.28 26.27
N ASP A 404 -4.04 16.91 27.22
CA ASP A 404 -4.63 16.24 28.40
C ASP A 404 -5.84 15.34 28.06
N GLN A 405 -6.45 15.49 26.87
CA GLN A 405 -7.71 14.86 26.52
C GLN A 405 -7.54 13.51 25.80
N VAL A 406 -6.63 12.66 26.28
CA VAL A 406 -6.29 11.36 25.67
C VAL A 406 -7.53 10.48 25.48
N ALA A 407 -8.42 10.40 26.47
CA ALA A 407 -9.66 9.62 26.36
C ALA A 407 -10.56 10.05 25.19
N LEU A 408 -10.64 11.36 24.91
CA LEU A 408 -11.41 11.89 23.79
C LEU A 408 -10.73 11.59 22.45
N MET A 409 -9.40 11.60 22.40
CA MET A 409 -8.65 11.15 21.23
C MET A 409 -9.00 9.69 20.89
N PHE A 410 -9.02 8.81 21.90
CA PHE A 410 -9.43 7.41 21.73
C PHE A 410 -10.88 7.30 21.24
N ALA A 411 -11.82 8.04 21.82
CA ALA A 411 -13.22 8.01 21.41
C ALA A 411 -13.40 8.40 19.93
N ILE A 412 -12.72 9.45 19.48
CA ILE A 412 -12.77 9.90 18.07
C ILE A 412 -12.09 8.87 17.17
N GLN A 413 -10.98 8.28 17.58
CA GLN A 413 -10.27 7.25 16.81
C GLN A 413 -11.11 5.97 16.65
N ILE A 414 -11.78 5.52 17.72
CA ILE A 414 -12.71 4.38 17.71
C ILE A 414 -13.89 4.66 16.79
N ALA A 415 -14.50 5.85 16.90
CA ALA A 415 -15.61 6.24 16.04
C ALA A 415 -15.20 6.28 14.56
N ASN A 416 -14.04 6.85 14.25
CA ASN A 416 -13.48 6.88 12.89
C ASN A 416 -13.17 5.46 12.38
N GLY A 417 -12.65 4.57 13.24
CA GLY A 417 -12.44 3.17 12.90
C GLY A 417 -13.76 2.47 12.55
N LEU A 418 -14.77 2.56 13.42
CA LEU A 418 -16.06 1.88 13.26
C LEU A 418 -16.78 2.31 11.97
N ILE A 419 -16.77 3.60 11.65
CA ILE A 419 -17.40 4.12 10.43
C ILE A 419 -16.50 3.89 9.20
N GLY A 420 -15.18 3.94 9.36
CA GLY A 420 -14.20 3.72 8.31
C GLY A 420 -14.05 2.27 7.85
N GLY A 421 -14.40 1.29 8.69
CA GLY A 421 -14.22 -0.15 8.42
C GLY A 421 -14.71 -0.64 7.05
N PRO A 422 -15.95 -0.32 6.62
CA PRO A 422 -16.48 -0.75 5.31
C PRO A 422 -15.73 -0.20 4.09
N LEU A 423 -14.93 0.86 4.24
CA LEU A 423 -14.34 1.61 3.14
C LEU A 423 -13.56 0.72 2.17
N SER A 424 -12.66 -0.11 2.70
CA SER A 424 -11.81 -0.97 1.86
C SER A 424 -12.63 -1.96 1.05
N ALA A 425 -13.61 -2.61 1.68
CA ALA A 425 -14.47 -3.60 1.02
C ALA A 425 -15.35 -2.96 -0.08
N VAL A 426 -15.95 -1.81 0.22
CA VAL A 426 -16.79 -1.08 -0.74
C VAL A 426 -15.95 -0.56 -1.91
N LEU A 427 -14.74 -0.07 -1.66
CA LEU A 427 -13.84 0.41 -2.72
C LEU A 427 -13.49 -0.69 -3.73
N TRP A 428 -13.16 -1.91 -3.27
CA TRP A 428 -12.90 -3.05 -4.16
C TRP A 428 -14.13 -3.47 -4.95
N ALA A 429 -15.32 -3.43 -4.32
CA ALA A 429 -16.57 -3.66 -5.04
C ALA A 429 -16.83 -2.60 -6.12
N MET A 430 -16.48 -1.33 -5.87
CA MET A 430 -16.60 -0.26 -6.87
C MET A 430 -15.63 -0.46 -8.05
N TYR A 431 -14.42 -0.99 -7.82
CA TYR A 431 -13.52 -1.35 -8.93
C TYR A 431 -14.11 -2.45 -9.83
N ALA A 432 -14.81 -3.42 -9.25
CA ALA A 432 -15.56 -4.41 -10.03
C ALA A 432 -16.66 -3.74 -10.88
N ASP A 433 -17.43 -2.82 -10.29
CA ASP A 433 -18.48 -2.06 -10.99
C ASP A 433 -17.90 -1.28 -12.20
N VAL A 434 -16.68 -0.74 -12.07
CA VAL A 434 -15.97 -0.07 -13.17
C VAL A 434 -15.59 -1.03 -14.29
N ALA A 435 -15.20 -2.26 -13.96
CA ALA A 435 -14.88 -3.27 -14.96
C ALA A 435 -16.13 -3.69 -15.76
N ASP A 436 -17.27 -3.82 -15.08
CA ASP A 436 -18.56 -4.13 -15.73
C ASP A 436 -19.06 -2.94 -16.56
N TYR A 437 -18.89 -1.70 -16.09
CA TYR A 437 -19.14 -0.50 -16.89
C TYR A 437 -18.28 -0.45 -18.16
N SER A 438 -17.00 -0.84 -18.05
CA SER A 438 -16.09 -0.93 -19.21
C SER A 438 -16.59 -1.95 -20.23
N GLN A 439 -17.02 -3.13 -19.77
CA GLN A 439 -17.58 -4.17 -20.65
C GLN A 439 -18.88 -3.69 -21.34
N TRP A 440 -19.77 -3.03 -20.60
CA TRP A 440 -21.04 -2.55 -21.14
C TRP A 440 -20.84 -1.52 -22.27
N LYS A 441 -19.88 -0.60 -22.09
CA LYS A 441 -19.62 0.51 -23.02
C LYS A 441 -18.69 0.15 -24.18
N HIS A 442 -17.67 -0.68 -23.94
CA HIS A 442 -16.61 -0.96 -24.91
C HIS A 442 -16.60 -2.41 -25.41
N GLY A 443 -17.49 -3.28 -24.91
CA GLY A 443 -17.59 -4.69 -25.33
C GLY A 443 -16.46 -5.60 -24.84
N ARG A 444 -15.37 -5.04 -24.29
CA ARG A 444 -14.25 -5.79 -23.69
C ARG A 444 -14.25 -5.71 -22.17
N ARG A 445 -14.10 -6.86 -21.51
CA ARG A 445 -13.99 -6.97 -20.05
C ARG A 445 -12.53 -7.03 -19.62
N THR A 446 -11.92 -5.87 -19.37
CA THR A 446 -10.51 -5.74 -18.92
C THR A 446 -10.41 -5.66 -17.39
N THR A 447 -10.99 -6.65 -16.68
CA THR A 447 -10.97 -6.70 -15.21
C THR A 447 -9.55 -6.67 -14.65
N GLY A 448 -8.65 -7.50 -15.18
CA GLY A 448 -7.26 -7.59 -14.68
C GLY A 448 -6.53 -6.25 -14.68
N LEU A 449 -6.64 -5.49 -15.78
CA LEU A 449 -6.01 -4.17 -15.90
C LEU A 449 -6.60 -3.15 -14.92
N VAL A 450 -7.93 -3.16 -14.74
CA VAL A 450 -8.62 -2.27 -13.78
C VAL A 450 -8.13 -2.52 -12.35
N PHE A 451 -8.03 -3.79 -11.93
CA PHE A 451 -7.58 -4.17 -10.59
C PHE A 451 -6.06 -3.93 -10.39
N ALA A 452 -5.24 -4.18 -11.40
CA ALA A 452 -3.80 -3.89 -11.35
C ALA A 452 -3.55 -2.38 -11.22
N ALA A 453 -4.22 -1.57 -12.04
CA ALA A 453 -4.07 -0.13 -12.02
C ALA A 453 -4.67 0.51 -10.75
N ALA A 454 -5.72 -0.07 -10.18
CA ALA A 454 -6.23 0.27 -8.85
C ALA A 454 -5.18 0.06 -7.74
N SER A 455 -4.58 -1.13 -7.70
CA SER A 455 -3.53 -1.48 -6.72
C SER A 455 -2.32 -0.56 -6.84
N PHE A 456 -1.90 -0.25 -8.07
CA PHE A 456 -0.83 0.69 -8.36
C PHE A 456 -1.11 2.09 -7.79
N SER A 457 -2.31 2.64 -8.03
CA SER A 457 -2.69 3.97 -7.53
C SER A 457 -2.67 4.05 -6.00
N GLN A 458 -3.07 2.97 -5.33
CA GLN A 458 -3.02 2.85 -3.89
C GLN A 458 -1.57 2.83 -3.41
N LYS A 459 -0.72 1.93 -3.93
CA LYS A 459 0.71 1.86 -3.54
C LYS A 459 1.42 3.22 -3.67
N LEU A 460 1.18 3.95 -4.76
CA LEU A 460 1.70 5.30 -4.94
C LEU A 460 1.19 6.28 -3.88
N GLY A 461 -0.11 6.25 -3.57
CA GLY A 461 -0.68 7.05 -2.48
C GLY A 461 0.02 6.82 -1.14
N ALA A 462 0.20 5.55 -0.74
CA ALA A 462 0.94 5.24 0.49
C ALA A 462 2.39 5.77 0.47
N ALA A 463 3.09 5.58 -0.65
CA ALA A 463 4.45 6.07 -0.82
C ALA A 463 4.55 7.59 -0.63
N VAL A 464 3.59 8.34 -1.19
CA VAL A 464 3.52 9.79 -1.00
C VAL A 464 3.33 10.15 0.47
N GLY A 465 2.37 9.53 1.16
CA GLY A 465 2.10 9.87 2.56
C GLY A 465 3.29 9.63 3.49
N VAL A 466 3.99 8.50 3.34
CA VAL A 466 5.18 8.21 4.17
C VAL A 466 6.33 9.18 3.85
N ALA A 467 6.64 9.38 2.56
CA ALA A 467 7.71 10.29 2.15
C ALA A 467 7.45 11.74 2.59
N MET A 468 6.22 12.21 2.40
CA MET A 468 5.77 13.56 2.76
C MET A 468 5.89 13.82 4.26
N THR A 469 5.75 12.80 5.10
CA THR A 469 5.98 12.95 6.55
C THR A 469 7.42 13.39 6.81
N GLY A 470 8.42 12.82 6.14
CA GLY A 470 9.83 13.22 6.30
C GLY A 470 10.13 14.65 5.85
N PHE A 471 9.56 15.08 4.71
CA PHE A 471 9.73 16.46 4.23
C PHE A 471 9.02 17.48 5.12
N LEU A 472 7.81 17.16 5.60
CA LEU A 472 7.06 18.03 6.50
C LEU A 472 7.76 18.15 7.87
N LEU A 473 8.30 17.05 8.42
CA LEU A 473 9.11 17.09 9.65
C LEU A 473 10.30 18.03 9.50
N ALA A 474 11.01 17.97 8.37
CA ALA A 474 12.11 18.90 8.09
C ALA A 474 11.62 20.36 7.96
N GLY A 475 10.47 20.58 7.32
CA GLY A 475 9.87 21.91 7.16
C GLY A 475 9.40 22.54 8.47
N ILE A 476 9.02 21.72 9.47
CA ILE A 476 8.66 22.20 10.82
C ILE A 476 9.85 22.27 11.78
N LEU A 477 11.08 22.11 11.26
CA LEU A 477 12.33 22.16 12.03
C LEU A 477 12.40 21.13 13.16
N TYR A 478 11.91 19.92 12.91
CA TYR A 478 12.03 18.81 13.85
C TYR A 478 13.50 18.51 14.19
N VAL A 479 13.79 18.44 15.48
CA VAL A 479 15.12 18.09 15.99
C VAL A 479 15.09 16.64 16.50
N PRO A 480 15.81 15.70 15.87
CA PRO A 480 15.83 14.32 16.34
C PRO A 480 16.58 14.20 17.69
N PRO A 481 16.37 13.10 18.43
CA PRO A 481 17.16 12.74 19.59
C PRO A 481 18.67 12.73 19.29
N VAL A 482 19.47 13.14 20.28
CA VAL A 482 20.95 13.08 20.23
C VAL A 482 21.40 12.13 21.32
N ASP A 483 22.17 11.11 20.94
CA ASP A 483 22.65 10.06 21.84
C ASP A 483 21.51 9.43 22.69
N GLY A 484 20.37 9.15 22.06
CA GLY A 484 19.20 8.54 22.71
C GLY A 484 18.37 9.52 23.56
N VAL A 485 18.85 10.73 23.79
CA VAL A 485 18.17 11.75 24.60
C VAL A 485 17.28 12.64 23.73
N ASP A 486 15.98 12.65 24.07
CA ASP A 486 15.00 13.53 23.44
C ASP A 486 15.34 15.01 23.65
N GLN A 487 15.30 15.77 22.56
CA GLN A 487 15.57 17.21 22.57
C GLN A 487 14.28 18.00 22.75
N GLN A 488 14.35 19.12 23.47
CA GLN A 488 13.21 20.03 23.60
C GLN A 488 12.86 20.63 22.24
N GLN A 489 11.63 20.37 21.79
CA GLN A 489 11.13 20.88 20.52
C GLN A 489 10.66 22.32 20.64
N ALA A 490 10.83 23.11 19.58
CA ALA A 490 10.30 24.47 19.51
C ALA A 490 8.75 24.44 19.48
N GLU A 491 8.12 25.50 20.00
CA GLU A 491 6.64 25.60 20.01
C GLU A 491 6.06 25.51 18.59
N PHE A 492 6.74 26.09 17.59
CA PHE A 492 6.39 25.96 16.18
C PHE A 492 6.39 24.50 15.70
N THR A 493 7.38 23.70 16.10
CA THR A 493 7.49 22.28 15.74
C THR A 493 6.34 21.47 16.36
N VAL A 494 6.05 21.71 17.64
CA VAL A 494 4.94 21.05 18.35
C VAL A 494 3.59 21.38 17.69
N GLN A 495 3.37 22.65 17.32
CA GLN A 495 2.18 23.07 16.59
C GLN A 495 2.15 22.50 15.15
N GLY A 496 3.31 22.36 14.51
CA GLY A 496 3.50 21.72 13.22
C GLY A 496 3.08 20.24 13.23
N LEU A 497 3.48 19.48 14.26
CA LEU A 497 3.07 18.08 14.43
C LEU A 497 1.55 17.94 14.55
N ARG A 498 0.88 18.87 15.24
CA ARG A 498 -0.59 18.92 15.30
C ARG A 498 -1.20 19.15 13.93
N TRP A 499 -0.63 20.02 13.08
CA TRP A 499 -1.10 20.21 11.70
C TRP A 499 -0.89 18.97 10.83
N MET A 500 0.27 18.32 10.94
CA MET A 500 0.60 17.09 10.21
C MET A 500 -0.31 15.93 10.58
N PHE A 501 -0.71 15.81 11.85
CA PHE A 501 -1.60 14.74 12.29
C PHE A 501 -3.09 14.99 11.95
N SER A 502 -3.51 16.25 11.84
CA SER A 502 -4.92 16.65 11.67
C SER A 502 -5.22 17.38 10.35
N LEU A 503 -4.75 18.62 10.18
CA LEU A 503 -5.12 19.51 9.08
C LEU A 503 -4.59 19.04 7.71
N ILE A 504 -3.38 18.51 7.63
CA ILE A 504 -2.84 18.07 6.34
C ILE A 504 -3.61 16.84 5.82
N PRO A 505 -3.80 15.75 6.59
CA PRO A 505 -4.67 14.65 6.19
C PRO A 505 -6.12 15.07 5.93
N LEU A 506 -6.62 16.10 6.61
CA LEU A 506 -7.95 16.67 6.36
C LEU A 506 -8.08 17.17 4.92
N VAL A 507 -7.09 17.91 4.41
CA VAL A 507 -7.07 18.38 3.01
C VAL A 507 -7.14 17.21 2.03
N PHE A 508 -6.33 16.16 2.26
CA PHE A 508 -6.39 14.93 1.45
C PHE A 508 -7.78 14.28 1.47
N SER A 509 -8.41 14.24 2.65
CA SER A 509 -9.76 13.69 2.81
C SER A 509 -10.83 14.52 2.09
N VAL A 510 -10.75 15.86 2.16
CA VAL A 510 -11.67 16.76 1.46
C VAL A 510 -11.54 16.61 -0.06
N VAL A 511 -10.32 16.56 -0.59
CA VAL A 511 -10.08 16.31 -2.02
C VAL A 511 -10.64 14.95 -2.42
N ALA A 512 -10.43 13.90 -1.61
CA ALA A 512 -10.98 12.58 -1.87
C ALA A 512 -12.53 12.58 -1.90
N VAL A 513 -13.21 13.33 -1.03
CA VAL A 513 -14.67 13.52 -1.07
C VAL A 513 -15.09 14.20 -2.37
N GLY A 514 -14.41 15.30 -2.74
CA GLY A 514 -14.71 16.05 -3.97
C GLY A 514 -14.57 15.20 -5.23
N VAL A 515 -13.49 14.42 -5.32
CA VAL A 515 -13.25 13.47 -6.43
C VAL A 515 -14.34 12.40 -6.47
N LEU A 516 -14.70 11.82 -5.32
CA LEU A 516 -15.72 10.78 -5.24
C LEU A 516 -17.13 11.30 -5.62
N ALA A 517 -17.42 12.59 -5.41
CA ALA A 517 -18.67 13.19 -5.85
C ALA A 517 -18.84 13.12 -7.38
N LEU A 518 -17.73 13.21 -8.13
CA LEU A 518 -17.67 13.09 -9.59
C LEU A 518 -17.82 11.64 -10.10
N TYR A 519 -17.92 10.64 -9.21
CA TYR A 519 -18.08 9.25 -9.60
C TYR A 519 -19.44 9.02 -10.29
N PRO A 520 -19.49 8.57 -11.55
CA PRO A 520 -20.73 8.56 -12.33
C PRO A 520 -21.62 7.34 -12.10
N ILE A 521 -21.10 6.25 -11.53
CA ILE A 521 -21.88 5.01 -11.36
C ILE A 521 -22.69 5.11 -10.08
N ASP A 522 -24.01 5.28 -10.24
CA ASP A 522 -24.99 5.15 -9.18
C ASP A 522 -25.70 3.79 -9.24
N GLU A 523 -26.54 3.51 -8.25
CA GLU A 523 -27.18 2.20 -8.11
C GLU A 523 -28.23 1.94 -9.19
N SER A 524 -28.87 2.99 -9.73
CA SER A 524 -29.76 2.89 -10.89
C SER A 524 -29.01 2.52 -12.17
N LEU A 525 -27.88 3.18 -12.41
CA LEU A 525 -27.04 2.90 -13.57
C LEU A 525 -26.43 1.49 -13.47
N LEU A 526 -26.01 1.07 -12.27
CA LEU A 526 -25.48 -0.28 -12.06
C LEU A 526 -26.53 -1.34 -12.40
N LYS A 527 -27.78 -1.19 -11.91
CA LYS A 527 -28.87 -2.12 -12.24
C LYS A 527 -29.14 -2.17 -13.74
N LYS A 528 -29.09 -1.04 -14.44
CA LYS A 528 -29.23 -0.99 -15.89
C LYS A 528 -28.11 -1.74 -16.60
N ILE A 529 -26.86 -1.55 -16.19
CA ILE A 529 -25.69 -2.23 -16.75
C ILE A 529 -25.84 -3.75 -16.57
N GLU A 530 -26.21 -4.20 -15.37
CA GLU A 530 -26.43 -5.62 -15.09
C GLU A 530 -27.52 -6.22 -15.97
N GLN A 531 -28.67 -5.54 -16.11
CA GLN A 531 -29.77 -5.98 -16.97
C GLN A 531 -29.36 -6.07 -18.44
N ASP A 532 -28.68 -5.05 -18.98
CA ASP A 532 -28.23 -5.02 -20.37
C ASP A 532 -27.19 -6.12 -20.65
N LEU A 533 -26.27 -6.36 -19.72
CA LEU A 533 -25.25 -7.41 -19.84
C LEU A 533 -25.85 -8.82 -19.72
N HIS A 534 -26.88 -9.01 -18.91
CA HIS A 534 -27.62 -10.27 -18.84
C HIS A 534 -28.42 -10.53 -20.12
N GLY A 535 -29.06 -9.51 -20.69
CA GLY A 535 -29.76 -9.63 -21.97
C GLY A 535 -28.85 -10.11 -23.11
N ARG A 536 -27.65 -9.53 -23.22
CA ARG A 536 -26.64 -9.90 -24.24
C ARG A 536 -26.06 -11.32 -24.12
N LYS A 537 -26.36 -12.05 -23.03
CA LYS A 537 -25.93 -13.45 -22.85
C LYS A 537 -27.01 -14.47 -23.22
N VAL A 538 -28.25 -14.02 -23.37
CA VAL A 538 -29.41 -14.87 -23.68
C VAL A 538 -29.69 -14.89 -25.18
N ASP A 539 -29.26 -13.85 -25.90
CA ASP A 539 -29.10 -13.82 -27.36
C ASP A 539 -27.74 -14.39 -27.77
#